data_AF-A0A8T7DZ39-F1
#
_entry.id   AF-A0A8T7DZ39-F1
#
_cell.length_a   1.000
_cell.length_b   1.000
_cell.length_c   1.000
_cell.angle_alpha   90.00
_cell.angle_beta   90.00
_cell.angle_gamma   90.00
#
_symmetry.space_group_name_H-M   'P 1'
#
loop_
_entity.id
_entity.type
_entity.pdbx_description
1 polymer ?
#
loop_
_entity_poly.entity_id
_entity_poly.type
_entity_poly.pdbx_seq_one_letter_code
_entity_poly.pdbx_strand_id
1 'polypeptide(L)' 'GTYNPITTLLDDLTHPLLAPARRMVPPVGGLDFSPLIPIVALNLLIFLLVAPIRDLGYALL' A
#
# COMPACT_ATOMS: atom_id res chain seq x y z
N GLY A 1 1.61 26.68 -4.03
CA GLY A 1 0.96 25.42 -3.65
C GLY A 1 1.12 25.27 -2.16
N THR A 2 0.03 25.09 -1.44
CA THR A 2 -0.03 25.10 0.03
C THR A 2 0.83 23.98 0.62
N TYR A 3 2.03 24.31 1.09
CA TYR A 3 2.87 23.39 1.87
C TYR A 3 2.22 23.21 3.24
N ASN A 4 1.41 22.16 3.38
CA ASN A 4 0.91 21.73 4.67
C ASN A 4 1.95 20.77 5.27
N PRO A 5 2.49 21.02 6.48
CA PRO A 5 3.47 20.12 7.09
C PRO A 5 2.97 18.68 7.20
N ILE A 6 1.65 18.49 7.34
CA ILE A 6 1.04 17.15 7.38
C ILE A 6 1.16 16.45 6.02
N THR A 7 0.97 17.15 4.91
CA THR A 7 1.09 16.54 3.58
C THR A 7 2.53 16.18 3.26
N THR A 8 3.49 17.00 3.69
CA THR A 8 4.93 16.68 3.51
C THR A 8 5.32 15.46 4.33
N LEU A 9 4.90 15.37 5.59
CA LEU A 9 5.14 14.19 6.43
C LEU A 9 4.52 12.93 5.83
N LEU A 10 3.30 13.01 5.31
CA LEU A 10 2.67 11.88 4.64
C LEU A 10 3.44 11.46 3.39
N ASP A 11 3.87 12.41 2.58
CA ASP A 11 4.64 12.12 1.37
C ASP A 11 5.96 11.45 1.74
N ASP A 12 6.71 11.96 2.71
CA ASP A 12 7.97 11.36 3.17
C ASP A 12 7.79 9.91 3.67
N LEU A 13 6.73 9.65 4.43
CA LEU A 13 6.43 8.31 4.97
C LEU A 13 5.99 7.33 3.88
N THR A 14 5.24 7.81 2.89
CA THR A 14 4.67 6.96 1.84
C THR A 14 5.58 6.84 0.62
N HIS A 15 6.50 7.79 0.39
CA HIS A 15 7.44 7.81 -0.71
C HIS A 15 8.20 6.50 -0.93
N PRO A 16 8.78 5.81 0.08
CA PRO A 16 9.48 4.55 -0.16
C PRO A 16 8.59 3.44 -0.74
N LEU A 17 7.28 3.47 -0.45
CA LEU A 17 6.30 2.52 -0.97
C LEU A 17 5.73 2.98 -2.32
N LEU A 18 5.45 4.28 -2.46
CA LEU A 18 4.84 4.85 -3.65
C LEU A 18 5.83 5.03 -4.79
N ALA A 19 7.10 5.35 -4.54
CA ALA A 19 8.11 5.53 -5.59
C ALA A 19 8.31 4.30 -6.49
N PRO A 20 8.45 3.07 -5.98
CA PRO A 20 8.48 1.89 -6.84
C PRO A 20 7.13 1.64 -7.53
N ALA A 21 6.01 1.88 -6.84
CA ALA A 21 4.68 1.73 -7.43
C ALA A 21 4.42 2.71 -8.60
N ARG A 22 4.86 3.96 -8.49
CA ARG A 22 4.80 4.99 -9.54
C ARG A 22 5.58 4.61 -10.79
N ARG A 23 6.63 3.77 -10.66
CA ARG A 23 7.38 3.25 -11.81
C ARG A 23 6.62 2.15 -12.54
N MET A 24 5.76 1.40 -11.85
CA MET A 24 4.95 0.33 -12.44
C MET A 24 3.68 0.89 -13.08
N VAL A 25 3.03 1.83 -12.39
CA VAL A 25 1.82 2.52 -12.87
C VAL A 25 2.07 4.03 -12.79
N PRO A 26 2.54 4.65 -13.87
CA PRO A 26 2.73 6.08 -13.90
C PRO A 26 1.38 6.82 -13.78
N PRO A 27 1.37 8.07 -13.27
CA PRO A 27 0.15 8.87 -13.17
C PRO A 27 -0.50 9.05 -14.54
N VAL A 28 -1.81 8.80 -14.63
CA VAL A 28 -2.57 8.99 -15.88
C VAL A 28 -3.53 10.17 -15.68
N GLY A 29 -3.42 11.19 -16.54
CA GLY A 29 -4.31 12.34 -16.50
C GLY A 29 -4.19 13.22 -15.24
N GLY A 30 -3.03 13.22 -14.57
CA GLY A 30 -2.80 14.00 -13.33
C GLY A 30 -3.31 13.33 -12.06
N LEU A 31 -3.89 12.13 -12.14
CA LEU A 31 -4.26 11.29 -11.01
C LEU A 31 -3.15 10.28 -10.70
N ASP A 32 -2.80 10.17 -9.43
CA ASP A 32 -1.82 9.20 -8.94
C ASP A 32 -2.51 7.90 -8.53
N PHE A 33 -2.34 6.85 -9.35
CA PHE A 33 -2.84 5.49 -9.07
C PHE A 33 -1.81 4.62 -8.36
N SER A 34 -0.60 5.11 -8.13
CA SER A 34 0.43 4.37 -7.41
C SER A 34 0.04 3.88 -6.01
N PRO A 35 -0.86 4.56 -5.24
CA PRO A 35 -1.30 4.03 -3.95
C PRO A 35 -2.07 2.72 -4.04
N LEU A 36 -2.66 2.38 -5.20
CA LEU A 36 -3.40 1.12 -5.35
C LEU A 36 -2.50 -0.10 -5.23
N ILE A 37 -1.24 0.00 -5.67
CA ILE A 37 -0.29 -1.11 -5.63
C ILE A 37 0.00 -1.59 -4.20
N PRO A 38 0.47 -0.74 -3.26
CA PRO A 38 0.72 -1.18 -1.90
C PRO A 38 -0.56 -1.65 -1.20
N ILE A 39 -1.73 -1.07 -1.51
CA ILE A 39 -3.02 -1.54 -0.97
C ILE A 39 -3.31 -2.98 -1.43
N VAL A 40 -3.20 -3.25 -2.73
CA VAL A 40 -3.47 -4.59 -3.28
C VAL A 40 -2.43 -5.59 -2.77
N ALA A 41 -1.15 -5.20 -2.73
CA ALA A 41 -0.08 -6.05 -2.20
C ALA A 41 -0.31 -6.40 -0.72
N LEU A 42 -0.75 -5.44 0.09
CA LEU A 42 -1.07 -5.68 1.50
C LEU A 42 -2.27 -6.61 1.66
N ASN A 43 -3.32 -6.45 0.84
CA ASN A 43 -4.48 -7.36 0.85
C ASN A 43 -4.08 -8.79 0.46
N LEU A 44 -3.24 -8.94 -0.57
CA LEU A 44 -2.68 -10.23 -0.98
C LEU A 44 -1.86 -10.86 0.14
N LEU A 45 -1.03 -10.09 0.85
CA LEU A 45 -0.25 -10.56 1.98
C LEU A 45 -1.17 -11.08 3.11
N ILE A 46 -2.24 -10.34 3.42
CA ILE A 46 -3.22 -10.75 4.43
C ILE A 46 -3.90 -12.05 3.99
N PHE A 47 -4.35 -12.15 2.74
CA PHE A 47 -5.01 -13.35 2.26
C PHE A 47 -4.08 -14.57 2.21
N LEU A 48 -2.85 -14.38 1.72
CA LEU A 48 -1.92 -15.49 1.50
C LEU A 48 -1.22 -15.94 2.78
N LEU A 49 -0.96 -15.04 3.73
CA LEU A 49 -0.22 -15.36 4.95
C LEU A 49 -1.14 -15.41 6.16
N VAL A 50 -1.98 -14.40 6.37
CA VAL A 50 -2.76 -14.29 7.62
C VAL A 50 -3.95 -15.24 7.62
N ALA A 51 -4.67 -15.38 6.50
CA ALA A 51 -5.82 -16.29 6.43
C ALA A 51 -5.46 -17.75 6.76
N PRO A 52 -4.46 -18.39 6.14
CA PRO A 52 -4.13 -19.77 6.47
C PRO A 52 -3.63 -19.93 7.91
N ILE A 53 -2.89 -18.95 8.44
CA ILE A 53 -2.44 -18.97 9.83
C ILE A 53 -3.64 -18.92 10.79
N ARG A 54 -4.65 -18.10 10.49
CA ARG A 54 -5.88 -18.05 11.29
C ARG A 54 -6.66 -19.36 11.19
N ASP A 55 -6.81 -19.91 9.99
CA ASP A 55 -7.52 -21.17 9.77
C ASP A 55 -6.85 -22.34 10.50
N LEU A 56 -5.51 -22.40 10.47
CA LEU A 56 -4.74 -23.36 11.25
C LEU A 56 -4.91 -23.14 12.75
N GLY A 57 -4.91 -21.89 13.21
CA GLY A 57 -5.18 -21.57 14.61
C GLY A 57 -6.56 -22.02 15.07
N TYR A 58 -7.60 -21.87 14.24
CA TYR A 58 -8.95 -22.36 14.52
C TYR A 58 -9.06 -23.89 14.47
N ALA A 59 -8.28 -24.55 13.61
CA ALA A 59 -8.28 -26.02 13.52
C ALA A 59 -7.58 -26.71 14.71
N LEU A 60 -6.74 -25.97 15.45
CA LEU A 60 -5.95 -26.50 16.58
C LEU A 60 -6.57 -26.20 17.96
N LEU A 61 -7.66 -25.44 18.03
CA LEU A 61 -8.41 -25.11 19.25
C LEU A 61 -9.74 -25.88 19.29
#